data_AF-A0A7V9PVW6-F1
#
_entry.id   AF-A0A7V9PVW6-F1
#
_cell.length_a   1.000
_cell.length_b   1.000
_cell.length_c   1.000
_cell.angle_alpha   90.00
_cell.angle_beta   90.00
_cell.angle_gamma   90.00
#
_symmetry.space_group_name_H-M   'P 1'
#
loop_
_entity.id
_entity.type
_entity.pdbx_description
1 polymer ?
#
loop_
_entity_poly.entity_id
_entity_poly.type
_entity_poly.pdbx_seq_one_letter_code
_entity_poly.pdbx_strand_id
1 'polypeptide(L)'
;MEARNGRFPGPSLLPALHAIQHEHGWLPRERLVALAREQRRPLYELQGLVSFYPHFRTSGPPPKVEVAICRDLACRLANAPQALAAARARYGDDVEVELREVSCPGRCDMAPA
;
A
#
# COMPACT_ATOMS: atom_id res chain seq x y z
N MET A 1 -9.75 -21.08 -10.14
CA MET A 1 -8.63 -20.70 -9.25
C MET A 1 -7.36 -20.88 -10.05
N GLU A 2 -6.97 -19.87 -10.82
CA GLU A 2 -5.95 -20.01 -11.87
C GLU A 2 -4.55 -20.11 -11.26
N ALA A 3 -3.88 -21.24 -11.53
CA ALA A 3 -2.47 -21.42 -11.24
C ALA A 3 -1.65 -20.54 -12.19
N ARG A 4 -0.77 -19.70 -11.64
CA ARG A 4 0.13 -18.87 -12.45
C ARG A 4 1.30 -19.72 -12.94
N ASN A 5 1.62 -19.65 -14.23
CA ASN A 5 2.94 -20.05 -14.74
C ASN A 5 3.97 -19.00 -14.28
N GLY A 6 4.77 -19.36 -13.29
CA GLY A 6 5.81 -18.50 -12.73
C GLY A 6 6.75 -19.27 -11.81
N ARG A 7 7.74 -18.59 -11.23
CA ARG A 7 8.73 -19.20 -10.31
C ARG A 7 8.09 -19.96 -9.14
N PHE A 8 6.90 -19.56 -8.74
CA PHE A 8 6.12 -20.20 -7.69
C PHE A 8 4.75 -20.62 -8.22
N PRO A 9 4.55 -21.91 -8.47
CA PRO A 9 3.25 -22.42 -8.91
C PRO A 9 2.22 -22.34 -7.79
N GLY A 10 0.94 -22.25 -8.16
CA GLY A 10 -0.18 -22.22 -7.22
C GLY A 10 -0.97 -20.90 -7.25
N PRO A 11 -1.97 -20.77 -6.36
CA PRO A 11 -2.83 -19.60 -6.31
C PRO A 11 -2.06 -18.35 -5.85
N SER A 12 -2.59 -17.17 -6.19
CA SER A 12 -2.00 -15.90 -5.75
C SER A 12 -2.07 -15.75 -4.23
N LEU A 13 -1.00 -15.25 -3.61
CA LEU A 13 -0.98 -14.86 -2.20
C LEU A 13 -1.51 -13.45 -1.95
N LEU A 14 -1.76 -12.67 -3.01
CA LEU A 14 -2.24 -11.29 -2.89
C LEU A 14 -3.53 -11.17 -2.06
N PRO A 15 -4.56 -12.02 -2.24
CA PRO A 15 -5.77 -11.93 -1.42
C PRO A 15 -5.48 -12.15 0.07
N ALA A 16 -4.59 -13.08 0.41
CA ALA A 16 -4.21 -13.34 1.80
C ALA A 16 -3.39 -12.18 2.41
N LEU A 17 -2.48 -11.59 1.63
CA LEU A 17 -1.75 -10.39 2.05
C LEU A 17 -2.69 -9.20 2.25
N HIS A 18 -3.65 -8.99 1.36
CA HIS A 18 -4.68 -7.95 1.53
C HIS A 18 -5.52 -8.17 2.78
N ALA A 19 -5.92 -9.42 3.08
CA ALA A 19 -6.66 -9.73 4.29
C ALA A 19 -5.88 -9.41 5.56
N ILE A 20 -4.58 -9.77 5.62
CA ILE A 20 -3.71 -9.42 6.76
C ILE A 20 -3.60 -7.90 6.89
N GLN A 21 -3.36 -7.18 5.80
CA GLN A 21 -3.24 -5.72 5.85
C GLN A 21 -4.57 -5.05 6.25
N HIS A 22 -5.70 -5.56 5.82
CA HIS A 22 -7.01 -5.05 6.21
C HIS A 22 -7.30 -5.28 7.71
N GLU A 23 -6.87 -6.43 8.25
CA GLU A 23 -7.04 -6.76 9.67
C GLU A 23 -6.11 -5.94 10.58
N HIS A 24 -4.85 -5.73 10.18
CA HIS A 24 -3.81 -5.14 11.03
C HIS A 24 -3.48 -3.68 10.69
N GLY A 25 -3.89 -3.18 9.52
CA GLY A 25 -3.45 -1.91 8.94
C GLY A 25 -2.06 -1.97 8.28
N TRP A 26 -1.31 -3.06 8.47
CA TRP A 26 0.00 -3.32 7.89
C TRP A 26 0.26 -4.83 7.84
N LEU A 27 1.46 -5.25 7.47
CA LEU A 27 1.86 -6.66 7.40
C LEU A 27 2.88 -6.99 8.50
N PRO A 28 2.43 -7.42 9.69
CA PRO A 28 3.33 -7.88 10.73
C PRO A 28 4.16 -9.08 10.27
N ARG A 29 5.43 -9.12 10.66
CA ARG A 29 6.38 -10.16 10.23
C ARG A 29 5.91 -11.56 10.64
N GLU A 30 5.38 -11.67 11.84
CA GLU A 30 4.82 -12.89 12.41
C GLU A 30 3.65 -13.43 11.57
N ARG A 31 2.79 -12.55 11.04
CA ARG A 31 1.68 -12.94 10.15
C ARG A 31 2.19 -13.41 8.79
N LEU A 32 3.23 -12.78 8.25
CA LEU A 32 3.89 -13.25 7.02
C LEU A 32 4.56 -14.62 7.22
N VAL A 33 5.22 -14.85 8.36
CA VAL A 33 5.83 -16.14 8.70
C VAL A 33 4.77 -17.22 8.86
N ALA A 34 3.66 -16.93 9.54
CA ALA A 34 2.53 -17.85 9.68
C ALA A 34 1.93 -18.20 8.31
N LEU A 35 1.63 -17.20 7.48
CA LEU A 35 1.08 -17.40 6.15
C LEU A 35 2.01 -18.26 5.26
N ALA A 36 3.33 -18.01 5.31
CA ALA A 36 4.30 -18.80 4.58
C ALA A 36 4.25 -20.29 4.97
N ARG A 37 4.14 -20.58 6.28
CA ARG A 37 4.00 -21.95 6.80
C ARG A 37 2.69 -22.60 6.38
N GLU A 38 1.56 -21.91 6.53
CA GLU A 38 0.22 -22.39 6.16
C GLU A 38 0.13 -22.75 4.68
N GLN A 39 0.67 -21.88 3.82
CA GLN A 39 0.66 -22.07 2.37
C GLN A 39 1.76 -23.02 1.88
N ARG A 40 2.65 -23.47 2.77
CA ARG A 40 3.85 -24.28 2.45
C ARG A 40 4.71 -23.60 1.37
N ARG A 41 4.90 -22.29 1.48
CA ARG A 41 5.68 -21.46 0.56
C ARG A 41 6.84 -20.79 1.28
N PRO A 42 7.97 -20.54 0.61
CA PRO A 42 9.09 -19.89 1.25
C PRO A 42 8.77 -18.43 1.60
N LEU A 43 9.20 -17.97 2.76
CA LEU A 43 8.95 -16.59 3.23
C LEU A 43 9.46 -15.52 2.24
N TYR A 44 10.59 -15.79 1.56
CA TYR A 44 11.17 -14.83 0.62
C TYR A 44 10.29 -14.57 -0.60
N GLU A 45 9.38 -15.50 -0.94
CA GLU A 45 8.39 -15.26 -1.97
C GLU A 45 7.39 -14.20 -1.54
N LEU A 46 6.85 -14.31 -0.33
CA LEU A 46 5.94 -13.32 0.24
C LEU A 46 6.64 -11.96 0.33
N GLN A 47 7.89 -11.95 0.80
CA GLN A 47 8.70 -10.73 0.85
C GLN A 47 8.91 -10.12 -0.53
N GLY A 48 9.09 -10.92 -1.57
CA GLY A 48 9.19 -10.45 -2.96
C GLY A 48 7.89 -9.81 -3.45
N LEU A 49 6.72 -10.34 -3.08
CA LEU A 49 5.44 -9.71 -3.38
C LEU A 49 5.29 -8.40 -2.60
N VAL A 50 5.60 -8.42 -1.32
CA VAL A 50 5.45 -7.28 -0.42
C VAL A 50 6.36 -6.12 -0.81
N SER A 51 7.60 -6.39 -1.26
CA SER A 51 8.50 -5.34 -1.76
C SER A 51 8.13 -4.85 -3.16
N PHE A 52 7.49 -5.69 -3.98
CA PHE A 52 7.07 -5.33 -5.33
C PHE A 52 5.85 -4.42 -5.35
N TYR A 53 4.87 -4.61 -4.46
CA TYR A 53 3.65 -3.81 -4.41
C TYR A 53 3.75 -2.71 -3.33
N PRO A 54 3.90 -1.42 -3.72
CA PRO A 54 4.06 -0.32 -2.77
C PRO A 54 2.87 -0.09 -1.82
N HIS A 55 1.72 -0.67 -2.17
CA HIS A 55 0.50 -0.62 -1.36
C HIS A 55 0.63 -1.48 -0.09
N PHE A 56 1.51 -2.48 -0.06
CA PHE A 56 1.74 -3.27 1.14
C PHE A 56 2.67 -2.54 2.10
N ARG A 57 2.22 -2.38 3.35
CA ARG A 57 2.93 -1.72 4.44
C ARG A 57 3.63 -2.75 5.31
N THR A 58 4.95 -2.62 5.47
CA THR A 58 5.77 -3.53 6.29
C THR A 58 6.21 -2.93 7.62
N SER A 59 5.95 -1.65 7.83
CA SER A 59 6.22 -0.94 9.07
C SER A 59 4.91 -0.44 9.66
N GLY A 60 4.68 -0.71 10.94
CA GLY A 60 3.48 -0.29 11.62
C GLY A 60 3.55 -0.48 13.15
N PRO A 61 2.44 -0.20 13.86
CA PRO A 61 1.14 0.19 13.30
C PRO A 61 1.17 1.54 12.58
N PRO A 62 0.40 1.73 11.48
CA PRO A 62 0.34 3.02 10.79
C PRO A 62 -0.45 4.05 11.62
N PRO A 63 -0.31 5.35 11.31
CA PRO A 63 -1.20 6.39 11.85
C PRO A 63 -2.67 6.10 11.53
N LYS A 64 -3.60 6.68 12.30
CA LYS A 64 -5.05 6.42 12.15
C LYS A 64 -5.60 6.84 10.80
N VAL A 65 -5.05 7.88 10.19
CA VAL A 65 -5.52 8.43 8.92
C VAL A 65 -4.37 8.51 7.94
N GLU A 66 -4.57 7.97 6.73
CA GLU A 66 -3.69 8.19 5.58
C GLU A 66 -4.36 9.16 4.62
N VAL A 67 -3.67 10.26 4.30
CA VAL A 67 -4.06 11.18 3.22
C VAL A 67 -3.12 10.95 2.05
N ALA A 68 -3.62 10.25 1.04
CA ALA A 68 -2.91 9.98 -0.20
C ALA A 68 -3.23 11.06 -1.25
N ILE A 69 -2.20 11.76 -1.73
CA ILE A 69 -2.33 12.85 -2.72
C ILE A 69 -1.66 12.41 -4.01
N CYS A 70 -2.39 12.47 -5.13
CA CYS A 70 -1.86 12.09 -6.43
C CYS A 70 -0.80 13.09 -6.92
N ARG A 71 0.38 12.59 -7.30
CA ARG A 71 1.49 13.41 -7.81
C ARG A 71 1.68 13.36 -9.31
N ASP A 72 0.86 12.59 -10.03
CA ASP A 72 1.03 12.35 -11.48
C ASP A 72 0.45 13.50 -12.33
N LEU A 73 0.68 13.43 -13.65
CA LEU A 73 0.57 14.57 -14.57
C LEU A 73 -0.74 15.36 -14.45
N ALA A 74 -1.89 14.70 -14.53
CA ALA A 74 -3.18 15.38 -14.47
C ALA A 74 -3.38 16.18 -13.16
N CYS A 75 -3.04 15.58 -12.03
CA CYS A 75 -3.14 16.23 -10.72
C CYS A 75 -2.09 17.34 -10.56
N ARG A 76 -0.89 17.16 -11.10
CA ARG A 76 0.14 18.20 -11.11
C ARG A 76 -0.30 19.44 -11.91
N LEU A 77 -0.90 19.25 -13.09
CA LEU A 77 -1.48 20.34 -13.88
C LEU A 77 -2.66 21.02 -13.17
N ALA A 78 -3.38 20.27 -12.32
CA ALA A 78 -4.49 20.76 -11.51
C ALA A 78 -4.06 21.27 -10.11
N ASN A 79 -2.80 21.67 -9.93
CA ASN A 79 -2.29 22.26 -8.68
C ASN A 79 -2.24 21.32 -7.46
N ALA A 80 -2.03 20.01 -7.65
CA ALA A 80 -1.80 19.07 -6.54
C ALA A 80 -0.62 19.45 -5.60
N PRO A 81 0.50 20.07 -6.05
CA PRO A 81 1.55 20.53 -5.15
C PRO A 81 1.05 21.54 -4.10
N GLN A 82 0.12 22.41 -4.47
CA GLN A 82 -0.51 23.36 -3.56
C GLN A 82 -1.44 22.66 -2.57
N ALA A 83 -2.19 21.65 -3.02
CA ALA A 83 -3.00 20.81 -2.14
C ALA A 83 -2.14 20.06 -1.10
N LEU A 84 -1.00 19.51 -1.53
CA LEU A 84 -0.03 18.87 -0.64
C LEU A 84 0.55 19.87 0.38
N ALA A 85 0.91 21.09 -0.05
CA ALA A 85 1.41 22.12 0.85
C ALA A 85 0.35 22.51 1.89
N ALA A 86 -0.91 22.67 1.49
CA ALA A 86 -2.03 22.94 2.40
C ALA A 86 -2.26 21.78 3.39
N ALA A 87 -2.20 20.53 2.92
CA ALA A 87 -2.30 19.36 3.79
C ALA A 87 -1.16 19.29 4.81
N ARG A 88 0.08 19.56 4.39
CA ARG A 88 1.25 19.63 5.29
C ARG A 88 1.12 20.76 6.31
N ALA A 89 0.67 21.95 5.90
CA ALA A 89 0.46 23.06 6.82
C ALA A 89 -0.63 22.75 7.87
N ARG A 90 -1.62 21.92 7.52
CA ARG A 90 -2.75 21.59 8.40
C ARG A 90 -2.49 20.38 9.31
N TYR A 91 -1.81 19.36 8.79
CA TYR A 91 -1.68 18.05 9.44
C TYR A 91 -0.23 17.58 9.62
N GLY A 92 0.78 18.37 9.23
CA GLY A 92 2.17 17.94 9.21
C GLY A 92 2.75 17.55 10.58
N ASP A 93 2.22 18.14 11.65
CA ASP A 93 2.61 17.83 13.04
C ASP A 93 1.63 16.86 13.74
N ASP A 94 0.58 16.41 13.05
CA ASP A 94 -0.40 15.48 13.60
C ASP A 94 0.11 14.04 13.48
N VAL A 95 0.49 13.45 14.61
CA VAL A 95 1.01 12.07 14.70
C VAL A 95 -0.01 11.02 14.27
N GLU A 96 -1.29 11.36 14.22
CA GLU A 96 -2.38 10.48 13.81
C GLU A 96 -2.60 10.50 12.28
N VAL A 97 -1.96 11.42 11.56
CA VAL A 97 -2.12 11.60 10.11
C VAL A 97 -0.81 11.33 9.37
N GLU A 98 -0.83 10.36 8.45
CA GLU A 98 0.23 10.17 7.46
C GLU A 98 -0.14 10.87 6.15
N LEU A 99 0.70 11.81 5.71
CA LEU A 99 0.60 12.38 4.36
C LEU A 99 1.48 11.58 3.41
N ARG A 100 0.86 11.00 2.36
CA ARG A 100 1.57 10.26 1.31
C ARG A 100 1.32 10.84 -0.05
N GLU A 101 2.38 10.92 -0.85
CA GLU A 101 2.25 11.16 -2.28
C GLU A 101 2.18 9.83 -3.00
N VAL A 102 1.15 9.66 -3.84
CA VAL A 102 0.89 8.40 -4.56
C VAL A 102 0.86 8.59 -6.07
N SER A 103 1.09 7.50 -6.80
CA SER A 103 0.84 7.44 -8.24
C SER A 103 -0.66 7.49 -8.55
N CYS A 104 -0.98 7.70 -9.82
CA CYS A 104 -2.33 7.95 -10.31
C CYS A 104 -3.35 6.91 -9.78
N PRO A 105 -4.37 7.35 -9.02
CA PRO A 105 -5.45 6.48 -8.54
C PRO A 105 -6.57 6.28 -9.58
N GLY A 106 -6.38 6.79 -10.81
CA GLY A 106 -7.39 6.69 -11.88
C GLY A 106 -8.56 7.68 -11.75
N ARG A 107 -8.40 8.77 -11.00
CA ARG A 107 -9.42 9.81 -10.79
C ARG A 107 -9.09 11.12 -11.53
N CYS A 108 -8.61 11.01 -12.77
CA CYS A 108 -8.15 12.17 -13.54
C CYS A 108 -9.28 13.17 -13.87
N ASP A 109 -10.51 12.70 -13.97
CA ASP A 109 -11.74 13.48 -14.15
C ASP A 109 -12.04 14.41 -12.97
N MET A 110 -11.52 14.07 -11.78
CA MET A 110 -11.70 14.82 -10.52
C MET A 110 -10.37 15.41 -10.03
N ALA A 111 -9.39 15.61 -10.90
CA ALA A 111 -8.09 16.15 -10.51
C ALA A 111 -8.23 17.58 -9.92
N PRO A 112 -7.46 17.93 -8.86
CA PRO A 112 -6.54 17.09 -8.11
C PRO A 112 -7.26 16.10 -7.17
N ALA A 113 -6.72 14.88 -7.06
CA ALA A 113 -7.28 13.78 -6.28
C ALA A 113 -6.37 13.33 -5.13
#